data_AF-A0A813MKH6-F1
#
_entry.id   AF-A0A813MKH6-F1
#
_cell.length_a   1.000
_cell.length_b   1.000
_cell.length_c   1.000
_cell.angle_alpha   90.00
_cell.angle_beta   90.00
_cell.angle_gamma   90.00
#
_symmetry.space_group_name_H-M   'P 1'
#
loop_
_entity.id
_entity.type
_entity.pdbx_description
1 polymer ?
#
loop_
_entity_poly.entity_id
_entity_poly.type
_entity_poly.pdbx_seq_one_letter_code
_entity_poly.pdbx_strand_id
1 'polypeptide(L)'
;MLQRRREVVPFNQVQGVTSTNICAYSNGDDHFFSVERHYYHGIFLGFKWECIEFARRWLLMRKSCIFSNIPYAADIWTQLKSLERVTDGKQIPLIPHINGSFEKPKCGSLLIYPRSSALPSGHVAIICDVIPGFIRIAEQNYEYYNWSDNYSRQIPLIFKNNCYYIEDEHEVYGWMQISNSENLEPLDETKVDLILKQYQQTNSIGTLERCTLPNKNTPLSFAWLNKNDNAENLFMQLYGSDLVRTDTNTLPYYKADQDLLLNVGGISNEMHEMFLNATEYVLENDDLLKHFCIPEIFWPKIRQSWLNEQSLAITGRFDFGFNGKEIKVFEYNADSAAALFEMAVIQEKWAQTINFERTFMSGFQLHNILMKNWKKFSTIKRVHILIDDDQEELLTAYYMQNVLKDVNIDSKICILTNDLYWDNNSKIIDNEGFQVELVWKLWMWETVFSDYIQCEKDGNLTKEIKGEHPYLHQILLSNQIKVIEPLWKVIPSNKAILPVLWLLYPNHPNLLRSEYMLTDNIKQGAFVKKPIVGRAGHNVTLYDVNGDAVIDETTGKFIDRNCIYQELFSLTNYDGYYPIIGSWIIHGLFAGFGIREDKKLITDGDSPVTACCIVWK
;
A
#
# COMPACT_ATOMS: atom_id res chain seq x y z
N MET A 1 21.07 -15.94 30.90
CA MET A 1 21.05 -14.60 30.27
C MET A 1 19.82 -14.54 29.40
N LEU A 2 18.88 -13.65 29.71
CA LEU A 2 17.73 -13.37 28.84
C LEU A 2 18.28 -12.90 27.49
N GLN A 3 18.09 -13.70 26.42
CA GLN A 3 18.21 -13.19 25.06
C GLN A 3 17.26 -11.99 24.97
N ARG A 4 17.80 -10.77 24.91
CA ARG A 4 17.01 -9.62 24.46
C ARG A 4 16.41 -10.05 23.13
N ARG A 5 15.07 -10.12 23.04
CA ARG A 5 14.39 -10.34 21.76
C ARG A 5 14.94 -9.28 20.81
N ARG A 6 15.57 -9.70 19.71
CA ARG A 6 15.96 -8.78 18.64
C ARG A 6 14.67 -8.27 18.03
N GLU A 7 14.39 -6.99 18.21
CA GLU A 7 13.23 -6.36 17.58
C GLU A 7 13.53 -6.15 16.09
N VAL A 8 12.51 -6.38 15.28
CA VAL A 8 12.55 -6.09 13.85
C VAL A 8 12.61 -4.58 13.67
N VAL A 9 13.57 -4.12 12.87
CA VAL A 9 13.74 -2.74 12.45
C VAL A 9 12.65 -2.43 11.42
N PRO A 10 11.83 -1.38 11.62
CA PRO A 10 10.80 -0.99 10.67
C PRO A 10 11.35 -0.72 9.27
N PHE A 11 10.51 -0.87 8.25
CA PHE A 11 10.86 -0.54 6.87
C PHE A 11 11.49 0.86 6.78
N ASN A 12 12.46 1.02 5.89
CA ASN A 12 13.14 2.28 5.59
C ASN A 12 14.02 2.86 6.71
N GLN A 13 14.09 2.21 7.89
CA GLN A 13 15.06 2.56 8.91
C GLN A 13 16.42 1.92 8.65
N VAL A 14 17.49 2.60 9.06
CA VAL A 14 18.86 2.08 8.96
C VAL A 14 19.01 0.87 9.87
N GLN A 15 19.29 -0.26 9.26
CA GLN A 15 19.53 -1.53 9.93
C GLN A 15 21.01 -1.71 10.28
N GLY A 16 21.92 -1.12 9.50
CA GLY A 16 23.35 -1.17 9.76
C GLY A 16 24.14 -0.31 8.80
N VAL A 17 25.44 -0.17 9.05
CA VAL A 17 26.32 0.68 8.24
C VAL A 17 27.62 -0.05 8.00
N THR A 18 28.02 -0.20 6.74
CA THR A 18 29.31 -0.82 6.39
C THR A 18 30.50 0.01 6.89
N SER A 19 31.69 -0.59 6.97
CA SER A 19 32.94 0.09 7.34
C SER A 19 33.27 1.30 6.45
N THR A 20 32.61 1.41 5.31
CA THR A 20 32.78 2.48 4.32
C THR A 20 31.55 3.36 4.19
N ASN A 21 30.77 3.48 5.26
CA ASN A 21 29.64 4.41 5.41
C ASN A 21 28.51 4.21 4.38
N ILE A 22 28.29 2.97 3.95
CA ILE A 22 27.10 2.62 3.15
C ILE A 22 26.08 1.98 4.08
N CYS A 23 24.94 2.63 4.23
CA CYS A 23 23.83 2.15 5.05
C CYS A 23 23.15 0.94 4.40
N ALA A 24 22.81 -0.05 5.22
CA ALA A 24 21.78 -1.02 4.89
C ALA A 24 20.48 -0.60 5.59
N TYR A 25 19.37 -0.66 4.86
CA TYR A 25 18.05 -0.33 5.35
C TYR A 25 17.21 -1.60 5.50
N SER A 26 16.34 -1.62 6.50
CA SER A 26 15.41 -2.73 6.69
C SER A 26 14.34 -2.73 5.61
N ASN A 27 14.08 -3.91 5.05
CA ASN A 27 12.93 -4.17 4.18
C ASN A 27 11.67 -4.52 4.99
N GLY A 28 11.70 -4.46 6.33
CA GLY A 28 10.59 -4.84 7.20
C GLY A 28 10.49 -6.35 7.40
N ASP A 29 10.18 -7.11 6.34
CA ASP A 29 10.06 -8.57 6.38
C ASP A 29 10.34 -9.25 5.01
N ASP A 30 10.44 -10.60 5.00
CA ASP A 30 10.78 -11.41 3.82
C ASP A 30 9.78 -11.34 2.65
N HIS A 31 8.55 -10.91 2.92
CA HIS A 31 7.48 -10.85 1.93
C HIS A 31 7.14 -9.42 1.51
N PHE A 32 7.87 -8.44 2.04
CA PHE A 32 7.66 -7.04 1.79
C PHE A 32 8.27 -6.65 0.44
N PHE A 33 7.48 -6.00 -0.40
CA PHE A 33 7.96 -5.37 -1.63
C PHE A 33 7.35 -3.97 -1.73
N SER A 34 8.18 -2.94 -1.49
CA SER A 34 7.69 -1.55 -1.41
C SER A 34 7.12 -1.01 -2.70
N VAL A 35 7.44 -1.61 -3.86
CA VAL A 35 7.29 -1.04 -5.21
C VAL A 35 8.00 0.31 -5.42
N GLU A 36 8.74 0.82 -4.43
CA GLU A 36 9.45 2.09 -4.48
C GLU A 36 10.82 1.93 -5.15
N ARG A 37 11.04 2.69 -6.20
CA ARG A 37 12.34 2.76 -6.88
C ARG A 37 13.31 3.64 -6.08
N HIS A 38 14.57 3.23 -6.01
CA HIS A 38 15.65 4.05 -5.47
C HIS A 38 16.54 4.57 -6.59
N TYR A 39 16.78 5.89 -6.58
CA TYR A 39 17.69 6.56 -7.50
C TYR A 39 18.76 7.33 -6.72
N TYR A 40 19.98 7.32 -7.24
CA TYR A 40 21.08 8.16 -6.74
C TYR A 40 21.75 8.87 -7.90
N HIS A 41 21.73 10.22 -7.89
CA HIS A 41 22.17 11.06 -9.02
C HIS A 41 21.53 10.65 -10.37
N GLY A 42 20.25 10.30 -10.34
CA GLY A 42 19.48 9.85 -11.52
C GLY A 42 19.68 8.38 -11.90
N ILE A 43 20.60 7.67 -11.26
CA ILE A 43 20.91 6.26 -11.55
C ILE A 43 19.97 5.35 -10.77
N PHE A 44 19.23 4.48 -11.48
CA PHE A 44 18.38 3.47 -10.84
C PHE A 44 19.21 2.42 -10.10
N LEU A 45 18.98 2.30 -8.80
CA LEU A 45 19.68 1.38 -7.93
C LEU A 45 18.92 0.09 -7.69
N GLY A 46 17.60 0.10 -7.79
CA GLY A 46 16.74 -1.05 -7.52
C GLY A 46 15.49 -0.64 -6.75
N PHE A 47 14.78 -1.61 -6.19
CA PHE A 47 13.63 -1.36 -5.32
C PHE A 47 14.08 -1.29 -3.86
N LYS A 48 13.51 -0.35 -3.10
CA LYS A 48 13.75 -0.22 -1.66
C LYS A 48 13.11 -1.42 -0.92
N TRP A 49 13.78 -2.16 -0.05
CA TRP A 49 15.21 -2.23 0.22
C TRP A 49 15.70 -3.65 -0.07
N GLU A 50 15.65 -4.03 -1.35
CA GLU A 50 16.02 -5.34 -1.85
C GLU A 50 17.54 -5.60 -1.81
N CYS A 51 17.95 -6.87 -1.80
CA CYS A 51 19.36 -7.25 -1.80
C CYS A 51 20.11 -6.80 -3.07
N ILE A 52 19.43 -6.83 -4.23
CA ILE A 52 19.96 -6.32 -5.51
C ILE A 52 20.20 -4.81 -5.44
N GLU A 53 19.29 -4.07 -4.79
CA GLU A 53 19.41 -2.62 -4.61
C GLU A 53 20.67 -2.29 -3.81
N PHE A 54 20.87 -2.97 -2.68
CA PHE A 54 22.05 -2.78 -1.84
C PHE A 54 23.34 -3.06 -2.61
N ALA A 55 23.39 -4.19 -3.32
CA ALA A 55 24.57 -4.59 -4.09
C ALA A 55 24.91 -3.56 -5.17
N ARG A 56 23.91 -3.09 -5.93
CA ARG A 56 24.11 -2.07 -6.98
C ARG A 56 24.53 -0.73 -6.38
N ARG A 57 23.91 -0.29 -5.29
CA ARG A 57 24.27 0.94 -4.58
C ARG A 57 25.69 0.89 -4.03
N TRP A 58 26.08 -0.23 -3.42
CA TRP A 58 27.43 -0.41 -2.90
C TRP A 58 28.47 -0.30 -4.01
N LEU A 59 28.25 -0.96 -5.16
CA LEU A 59 29.14 -0.87 -6.31
C LEU A 59 29.23 0.55 -6.88
N LEU A 60 28.10 1.28 -6.94
CA LEU A 60 28.10 2.65 -7.43
C LEU A 60 28.93 3.54 -6.51
N MET A 61 28.63 3.52 -5.22
CA MET A 61 29.27 4.38 -4.23
C MET A 61 30.74 4.03 -3.99
N ARG A 62 31.16 2.76 -4.13
CA ARG A 62 32.54 2.32 -3.87
C ARG A 62 33.42 2.18 -5.10
N LYS A 63 32.82 1.98 -6.27
CA LYS A 63 33.53 1.59 -7.49
C LYS A 63 33.10 2.38 -8.72
N SER A 64 32.15 3.32 -8.59
CA SER A 64 31.53 4.05 -9.70
C SER A 64 30.90 3.12 -10.75
N CYS A 65 30.56 1.89 -10.37
CA CYS A 65 30.12 0.85 -11.28
C CYS A 65 28.72 0.37 -10.94
N ILE A 66 27.98 -0.08 -11.94
CA ILE A 66 26.71 -0.78 -11.77
C ILE A 66 26.69 -2.07 -12.60
N PHE A 67 25.71 -2.91 -12.36
CA PHE A 67 25.35 -4.02 -13.25
C PHE A 67 23.94 -3.82 -13.80
N SER A 68 23.66 -4.49 -14.92
CA SER A 68 22.37 -4.43 -15.63
C SER A 68 21.18 -4.80 -14.74
N ASN A 69 19.97 -4.45 -15.19
CA ASN A 69 18.76 -4.89 -14.50
C ASN A 69 18.66 -6.42 -14.57
N ILE A 70 18.44 -7.03 -13.42
CA ILE A 70 18.29 -8.47 -13.26
C ILE A 70 17.05 -8.72 -12.41
N PRO A 71 16.11 -9.58 -12.85
CA PRO A 71 14.87 -9.83 -12.11
C PRO A 71 15.09 -10.53 -10.76
N TYR A 72 16.06 -11.44 -10.67
CA TYR A 72 16.30 -12.26 -9.48
C TYR A 72 17.77 -12.28 -9.08
N ALA A 73 18.07 -12.22 -7.78
CA ALA A 73 19.45 -12.15 -7.30
C ALA A 73 20.31 -13.34 -7.75
N ALA A 74 19.75 -14.55 -7.79
CA ALA A 74 20.45 -15.74 -8.29
C ALA A 74 20.93 -15.61 -9.74
N ASP A 75 20.23 -14.85 -10.59
CA ASP A 75 20.55 -14.70 -12.01
C ASP A 75 21.82 -13.87 -12.24
N ILE A 76 22.29 -13.14 -11.22
CA ILE A 76 23.62 -12.50 -11.23
C ILE A 76 24.70 -13.52 -11.60
N TRP A 77 24.61 -14.75 -11.06
CA TRP A 77 25.59 -15.80 -11.28
C TRP A 77 25.76 -16.19 -12.75
N THR A 78 24.65 -16.24 -13.50
CA THR A 78 24.61 -16.77 -14.87
C THR A 78 24.55 -15.69 -15.94
N GLN A 79 23.99 -14.52 -15.61
CA GLN A 79 23.73 -13.46 -16.58
C GLN A 79 24.78 -12.33 -16.55
N LEU A 80 25.41 -12.05 -15.40
CA LEU A 80 26.43 -11.00 -15.33
C LEU A 80 27.82 -11.51 -15.73
N LYS A 81 28.46 -10.77 -16.62
CA LYS A 81 29.85 -11.01 -17.04
C LYS A 81 30.78 -9.83 -16.72
N SER A 82 30.21 -8.64 -16.59
CA SER A 82 30.93 -7.42 -16.29
C SER A 82 30.05 -6.43 -15.54
N LEU A 83 30.70 -5.50 -14.87
CA LEU A 83 30.11 -4.25 -14.40
C LEU A 83 30.39 -3.15 -15.42
N GLU A 84 29.58 -2.11 -15.45
CA GLU A 84 29.82 -0.93 -16.26
C GLU A 84 30.08 0.29 -15.37
N ARG A 85 31.17 1.01 -15.66
CA ARG A 85 31.48 2.25 -14.96
C ARG A 85 30.63 3.40 -15.50
N VAL A 86 29.91 4.08 -14.62
CA VAL A 86 28.87 5.03 -15.03
C VAL A 86 29.39 6.33 -15.63
N THR A 87 30.68 6.63 -15.45
CA THR A 87 31.31 7.88 -15.89
C THR A 87 31.89 7.81 -17.29
N ASP A 88 32.15 6.61 -17.82
CA ASP A 88 32.79 6.44 -19.13
C ASP A 88 32.36 5.16 -19.89
N GLY A 89 31.45 4.36 -19.34
CA GLY A 89 30.93 3.15 -19.96
C GLY A 89 31.92 1.98 -19.97
N LYS A 90 33.05 2.10 -19.25
CA LYS A 90 34.07 1.05 -19.25
C LYS A 90 33.52 -0.23 -18.60
N GLN A 91 33.61 -1.33 -19.34
CA GLN A 91 33.26 -2.66 -18.85
C GLN A 91 34.38 -3.25 -17.99
N ILE A 92 34.04 -3.65 -16.76
CA ILE A 92 34.91 -4.26 -15.77
C ILE A 92 34.53 -5.74 -15.61
N PRO A 93 35.39 -6.69 -16.00
CA PRO A 93 35.05 -8.11 -15.93
C PRO A 93 34.73 -8.60 -14.51
N LEU A 94 33.73 -9.46 -14.40
CA LEU A 94 33.42 -10.26 -13.22
C LEU A 94 33.90 -11.69 -13.43
N ILE A 95 34.65 -12.22 -12.46
CA ILE A 95 35.24 -13.56 -12.51
C ILE A 95 34.49 -14.44 -11.50
N PRO A 96 33.66 -15.40 -11.93
CA PRO A 96 32.94 -16.27 -11.03
C PRO A 96 33.87 -17.36 -10.45
N HIS A 97 33.79 -17.57 -9.14
CA HIS A 97 34.47 -18.64 -8.42
C HIS A 97 33.43 -19.47 -7.68
N ILE A 98 33.18 -20.69 -8.17
CA ILE A 98 32.25 -21.63 -7.52
C ILE A 98 32.66 -21.90 -6.08
N ASN A 99 31.70 -22.12 -5.19
CA ASN A 99 32.00 -22.52 -3.82
C ASN A 99 32.83 -23.82 -3.81
N GLY A 100 33.98 -23.82 -3.15
CA GLY A 100 35.02 -24.85 -3.32
C GLY A 100 36.08 -24.53 -4.38
N SER A 101 36.25 -23.27 -4.78
CA SER A 101 37.30 -22.83 -5.71
C SER A 101 38.70 -22.87 -5.07
N PHE A 102 39.74 -23.02 -5.90
CA PHE A 102 41.15 -22.84 -5.49
C PHE A 102 41.46 -21.38 -5.12
N GLU A 103 40.74 -20.44 -5.71
CA GLU A 103 40.90 -19.02 -5.45
C GLU A 103 40.26 -18.67 -4.11
N LYS A 104 40.87 -17.75 -3.36
CA LYS A 104 40.31 -17.26 -2.11
C LYS A 104 39.35 -16.09 -2.39
N PRO A 105 38.20 -15.98 -1.70
CA PRO A 105 37.37 -14.79 -1.78
C PRO A 105 38.16 -13.52 -1.47
N LYS A 106 37.77 -12.41 -2.11
CA LYS A 106 38.36 -11.08 -1.89
C LYS A 106 37.31 -10.09 -1.41
N CYS A 107 37.75 -9.07 -0.69
CA CYS A 107 36.94 -7.92 -0.33
C CYS A 107 36.37 -7.25 -1.59
N GLY A 108 35.09 -6.88 -1.55
CA GLY A 108 34.33 -6.27 -2.63
C GLY A 108 33.75 -7.26 -3.64
N SER A 109 33.95 -8.57 -3.48
CA SER A 109 33.28 -9.58 -4.32
C SER A 109 31.79 -9.70 -3.97
N LEU A 110 30.99 -10.05 -4.98
CA LEU A 110 29.57 -10.37 -4.80
C LEU A 110 29.43 -11.84 -4.36
N LEU A 111 28.76 -12.12 -3.26
CA LEU A 111 28.42 -13.47 -2.80
C LEU A 111 27.01 -13.82 -3.28
N ILE A 112 26.84 -14.94 -4.02
CA ILE A 112 25.58 -15.28 -4.67
C ILE A 112 25.01 -16.59 -4.14
N TYR A 113 23.71 -16.58 -3.85
CA TYR A 113 22.93 -17.73 -3.41
C TYR A 113 21.96 -18.17 -4.51
N PRO A 114 21.78 -19.50 -4.70
CA PRO A 114 20.81 -20.04 -5.63
C PRO A 114 19.38 -19.80 -5.16
N ARG A 115 18.42 -19.99 -6.08
CA ARG A 115 17.00 -20.06 -5.72
C ARG A 115 16.74 -21.32 -4.90
N SER A 116 15.98 -21.18 -3.81
CA SER A 116 15.53 -22.29 -2.97
C SER A 116 14.14 -21.99 -2.41
N SER A 117 13.56 -22.93 -1.65
CA SER A 117 12.30 -22.67 -0.94
C SER A 117 12.43 -21.56 0.11
N ALA A 118 13.62 -21.38 0.70
CA ALA A 118 13.91 -20.32 1.66
C ALA A 118 14.27 -19.00 0.97
N LEU A 119 14.91 -19.07 -0.20
CA LEU A 119 15.32 -17.90 -1.01
C LEU A 119 14.74 -18.00 -2.43
N PRO A 120 13.45 -17.71 -2.66
CA PRO A 120 12.80 -17.92 -3.96
C PRO A 120 13.45 -17.13 -5.12
N SER A 121 14.01 -15.96 -4.81
CA SER A 121 14.73 -15.10 -5.77
C SER A 121 16.25 -15.35 -5.78
N GLY A 122 16.73 -16.28 -4.96
CA GLY A 122 18.12 -16.32 -4.52
C GLY A 122 18.48 -15.11 -3.67
N HIS A 123 19.78 -14.86 -3.50
CA HIS A 123 20.26 -13.74 -2.70
C HIS A 123 21.62 -13.24 -3.17
N VAL A 124 21.92 -11.97 -2.87
CA VAL A 124 23.23 -11.35 -3.14
C VAL A 124 23.69 -10.54 -1.92
N ALA A 125 24.96 -10.74 -1.56
CA ALA A 125 25.63 -9.98 -0.50
C ALA A 125 26.99 -9.47 -0.97
N ILE A 126 27.56 -8.51 -0.24
CA ILE A 126 28.90 -7.96 -0.50
C ILE A 126 29.88 -8.49 0.54
N ILE A 127 30.96 -9.13 0.08
CA ILE A 127 32.05 -9.55 0.97
C ILE A 127 32.84 -8.30 1.40
N CYS A 128 32.66 -7.87 2.64
CA CYS A 128 33.30 -6.68 3.19
C CYS A 128 34.70 -6.96 3.72
N ASP A 129 34.92 -8.12 4.38
CA ASP A 129 36.22 -8.52 4.89
C ASP A 129 36.46 -10.01 4.72
N VAL A 130 37.74 -10.39 4.61
CA VAL A 130 38.18 -11.79 4.58
C VAL A 130 39.25 -11.96 5.66
N ILE A 131 38.85 -12.49 6.80
CA ILE A 131 39.68 -12.66 7.99
C ILE A 131 40.03 -14.15 8.20
N PRO A 132 40.96 -14.49 9.11
CA PRO A 132 41.27 -15.90 9.36
C PRO A 132 40.01 -16.69 9.76
N GLY A 133 39.67 -17.70 8.95
CA GLY A 133 38.55 -18.62 9.19
C GLY A 133 37.15 -18.09 8.84
N PHE A 134 37.00 -16.82 8.42
CA PHE A 134 35.69 -16.22 8.16
C PHE A 134 35.72 -15.19 7.03
N ILE A 135 34.56 -14.99 6.41
CA ILE A 135 34.23 -13.76 5.70
C ILE A 135 33.23 -12.94 6.50
N ARG A 136 33.24 -11.63 6.32
CA ARG A 136 32.18 -10.73 6.80
C ARG A 136 31.47 -10.14 5.61
N ILE A 137 30.14 -10.12 5.66
CA ILE A 137 29.31 -9.67 4.55
C ILE A 137 28.40 -8.51 4.96
N ALA A 138 27.97 -7.75 3.97
CA ALA A 138 26.92 -6.74 4.10
C ALA A 138 25.84 -7.01 3.07
N GLU A 139 24.58 -6.94 3.50
CA GLU A 139 23.41 -7.28 2.68
C GLU A 139 22.13 -6.60 3.19
N GLN A 140 21.09 -6.54 2.37
CA GLN A 140 19.74 -6.17 2.80
C GLN A 140 18.77 -7.30 2.42
N ASN A 141 17.57 -7.29 2.99
CA ASN A 141 16.52 -8.27 2.68
C ASN A 141 16.96 -9.73 2.93
N TYR A 142 17.51 -9.98 4.12
CA TYR A 142 17.89 -11.32 4.59
C TYR A 142 17.55 -11.47 6.07
N GLU A 143 18.02 -10.52 6.88
CA GLU A 143 17.61 -10.33 8.27
C GLU A 143 17.08 -8.90 8.43
N TYR A 144 16.25 -8.65 9.44
CA TYR A 144 15.56 -7.37 9.63
C TYR A 144 15.84 -6.72 10.99
N TYR A 145 16.94 -7.07 11.64
CA TYR A 145 17.32 -6.53 12.95
C TYR A 145 18.61 -5.72 12.85
N ASN A 146 18.82 -4.80 13.81
CA ASN A 146 20.02 -3.97 13.86
C ASN A 146 21.30 -4.82 13.82
N TRP A 147 22.22 -4.46 12.94
CA TRP A 147 23.55 -5.06 12.87
C TRP A 147 24.30 -4.77 14.16
N SER A 148 25.07 -5.75 14.63
CA SER A 148 25.89 -5.58 15.84
C SER A 148 27.20 -4.82 15.57
N ASP A 149 27.60 -4.71 14.31
CA ASP A 149 28.87 -4.13 13.87
C ASP A 149 28.71 -3.62 12.42
N ASN A 150 29.82 -3.30 11.75
CA ASN A 150 29.88 -2.77 10.41
C ASN A 150 29.69 -3.82 9.27
N TYR A 151 29.06 -4.95 9.59
CA TYR A 151 28.69 -6.06 8.72
C TYR A 151 27.40 -6.72 9.22
N SER A 152 26.62 -7.34 8.33
CA SER A 152 25.38 -8.05 8.69
C SER A 152 25.70 -9.37 9.40
N ARG A 153 26.49 -10.22 8.73
CA ARG A 153 26.80 -11.57 9.16
C ARG A 153 28.28 -11.90 8.96
N GLN A 154 28.77 -12.84 9.78
CA GLN A 154 30.10 -13.42 9.66
C GLN A 154 29.94 -14.91 9.35
N ILE A 155 30.46 -15.35 8.20
CA ILE A 155 30.25 -16.70 7.66
C ILE A 155 31.59 -17.47 7.67
N PRO A 156 31.63 -18.73 8.15
CA PRO A 156 32.82 -19.58 8.08
C PRO A 156 33.41 -19.70 6.67
N LEU A 157 34.73 -19.51 6.59
CA LEU A 157 35.55 -19.75 5.40
C LEU A 157 36.50 -20.91 5.67
N ILE A 158 36.15 -22.09 5.16
CA ILE A 158 36.87 -23.33 5.38
C ILE A 158 37.84 -23.58 4.22
N PHE A 159 39.12 -23.77 4.55
CA PHE A 159 40.12 -24.20 3.59
C PHE A 159 40.37 -25.71 3.76
N LYS A 160 39.94 -26.51 2.78
CA LYS A 160 40.12 -27.98 2.76
C LYS A 160 40.44 -28.47 1.35
N ASN A 161 41.33 -29.45 1.23
CA ASN A 161 41.75 -30.03 -0.06
C ASN A 161 42.21 -28.98 -1.10
N ASN A 162 42.93 -27.94 -0.65
CA ASN A 162 43.39 -26.82 -1.46
C ASN A 162 42.28 -25.93 -2.05
N CYS A 163 41.06 -26.04 -1.54
CA CYS A 163 39.89 -25.29 -1.97
C CYS A 163 39.28 -24.49 -0.81
N TYR A 164 38.67 -23.36 -1.12
CA TYR A 164 37.98 -22.48 -0.19
C TYR A 164 36.46 -22.69 -0.28
N TYR A 165 35.85 -22.94 0.86
CA TYR A 165 34.40 -23.15 1.01
C TYR A 165 33.82 -22.10 1.95
N ILE A 166 32.75 -21.45 1.52
CA ILE A 166 31.91 -20.60 2.36
C ILE A 166 30.75 -21.50 2.84
N GLU A 167 30.71 -21.76 4.15
CA GLU A 167 29.70 -22.64 4.77
C GLU A 167 28.67 -21.77 5.49
N ASP A 168 27.51 -21.57 4.87
CA ASP A 168 26.38 -20.80 5.40
C ASP A 168 25.16 -21.70 5.64
N GLU A 169 24.11 -21.17 6.28
CA GLU A 169 22.85 -21.90 6.51
C GLU A 169 22.10 -22.26 5.23
N HIS A 170 22.34 -21.48 4.16
CA HIS A 170 21.81 -21.71 2.82
C HIS A 170 22.94 -22.05 1.86
N GLU A 171 22.60 -22.81 0.81
CA GLU A 171 23.55 -23.15 -0.25
C GLU A 171 24.10 -21.87 -0.90
N VAL A 172 25.39 -21.87 -1.23
CA VAL A 172 26.07 -20.74 -1.87
C VAL A 172 26.57 -21.21 -3.23
N TYR A 173 26.20 -20.51 -4.32
CA TYR A 173 26.78 -20.79 -5.64
C TYR A 173 28.28 -20.52 -5.64
N GLY A 174 28.68 -19.37 -5.09
CA GLY A 174 30.06 -18.93 -5.02
C GLY A 174 30.13 -17.41 -4.93
N TRP A 175 31.28 -16.84 -5.30
CA TRP A 175 31.48 -15.39 -5.34
C TRP A 175 31.97 -14.91 -6.71
N MET A 176 31.56 -13.70 -7.08
CA MET A 176 32.01 -13.02 -8.30
C MET A 176 33.04 -11.96 -7.93
N GLN A 177 34.29 -12.18 -8.34
CA GLN A 177 35.38 -11.26 -8.12
C GLN A 177 35.41 -10.17 -9.19
N ILE A 178 35.53 -8.92 -8.77
CA ILE A 178 35.70 -7.78 -9.68
C ILE A 178 37.17 -7.72 -10.12
N SER A 179 37.41 -7.76 -11.43
CA SER A 179 38.77 -7.67 -11.98
C SER A 179 39.39 -6.30 -11.69
N ASN A 180 40.63 -6.31 -11.18
CA ASN A 180 41.40 -5.10 -10.82
C ASN A 180 40.61 -4.12 -9.92
N SER A 181 39.85 -4.66 -8.95
CA SER A 181 38.97 -3.90 -8.05
C SER A 181 39.69 -2.78 -7.30
N GLU A 182 40.96 -2.96 -6.98
CA GLU A 182 41.83 -1.99 -6.32
C GLU A 182 42.04 -0.70 -7.13
N ASN A 183 41.85 -0.73 -8.45
CA ASN A 183 41.99 0.43 -9.33
C ASN A 183 40.66 1.19 -9.54
N LEU A 184 39.59 0.77 -8.89
CA LEU A 184 38.27 1.37 -9.01
C LEU A 184 37.99 2.29 -7.81
N GLU A 185 37.61 3.51 -8.16
CA GLU A 185 37.38 4.61 -7.23
C GLU A 185 35.88 4.83 -6.94
N PRO A 186 35.53 5.37 -5.76
CA PRO A 186 34.15 5.71 -5.42
C PRO A 186 33.59 6.80 -6.33
N LEU A 187 32.26 6.83 -6.46
CA LEU A 187 31.54 7.94 -7.07
C LEU A 187 31.42 9.05 -6.01
N ASP A 188 32.26 10.07 -6.13
CA ASP A 188 32.25 11.27 -5.29
C ASP A 188 31.63 12.45 -6.03
N GLU A 189 31.42 13.57 -5.33
CA GLU A 189 30.80 14.79 -5.87
C GLU A 189 31.53 15.34 -7.10
N THR A 190 32.84 15.12 -7.23
CA THR A 190 33.63 15.62 -8.37
C THR A 190 33.37 14.84 -9.67
N LYS A 191 32.76 13.65 -9.57
CA LYS A 191 32.48 12.76 -10.70
C LYS A 191 31.01 12.72 -11.10
N VAL A 192 30.11 13.39 -10.36
CA VAL A 192 28.67 13.37 -10.63
C VAL A 192 28.36 13.94 -12.02
N ASP A 193 29.03 15.01 -12.42
CA ASP A 193 28.87 15.61 -13.76
C ASP A 193 29.39 14.73 -14.91
N LEU A 194 30.17 13.69 -14.59
CA LEU A 194 30.68 12.72 -15.57
C LEU A 194 29.70 11.57 -15.81
N ILE A 195 28.63 11.44 -15.01
CA ILE A 195 27.64 10.37 -15.20
C ILE A 195 27.06 10.44 -16.61
N LEU A 196 27.19 9.34 -17.35
CA LEU A 196 26.67 9.26 -18.71
C LEU A 196 25.16 9.48 -18.73
N LYS A 197 24.68 10.27 -19.68
CA LYS A 197 23.26 10.63 -19.84
C LYS A 197 22.32 9.43 -19.89
N GLN A 198 22.77 8.28 -20.39
CA GLN A 198 21.96 7.06 -20.44
C GLN A 198 21.51 6.56 -19.06
N TYR A 199 22.25 6.92 -18.00
CA TYR A 199 21.90 6.58 -16.62
C TYR A 199 21.10 7.65 -15.91
N GLN A 200 20.97 8.85 -16.48
CA GLN A 200 20.11 9.90 -15.96
C GLN A 200 18.68 9.62 -16.42
N GLN A 201 18.10 8.52 -15.94
CA GLN A 201 16.76 8.10 -16.35
C GLN A 201 15.73 9.15 -15.93
N THR A 202 14.94 9.61 -16.90
CA THR A 202 13.67 10.27 -16.59
C THR A 202 12.69 9.17 -16.24
N ASN A 203 12.24 9.12 -14.99
CA ASN A 203 11.18 8.21 -14.58
C ASN A 203 9.91 8.60 -15.32
N SER A 204 9.54 7.80 -16.31
CA SER A 204 8.23 7.91 -16.94
C SER A 204 7.18 7.81 -15.84
N ILE A 205 6.18 8.70 -15.85
CA ILE A 205 5.03 8.59 -14.94
C ILE A 205 4.19 7.34 -15.25
N GLY A 206 4.35 6.79 -16.46
CA GLY A 206 3.62 5.65 -17.00
C GLY A 206 2.47 6.06 -17.91
N THR A 207 1.81 5.07 -18.49
CA THR A 207 0.70 5.27 -19.44
C THR A 207 -0.55 4.55 -18.98
N LEU A 208 -1.70 5.20 -19.18
CA LEU A 208 -3.04 4.63 -19.01
C LEU A 208 -3.77 4.75 -20.35
N GLU A 209 -4.35 3.64 -20.82
CA GLU A 209 -5.14 3.57 -22.04
C GLU A 209 -6.48 2.91 -21.74
N ARG A 210 -7.57 3.52 -22.21
CA ARG A 210 -8.89 2.89 -22.21
C ARG A 210 -9.02 2.04 -23.46
N CYS A 211 -9.33 0.77 -23.28
CA CYS A 211 -9.49 -0.20 -24.34
C CYS A 211 -10.91 -0.77 -24.33
N THR A 212 -11.28 -1.45 -25.41
CA THR A 212 -12.60 -2.04 -25.53
C THR A 212 -12.52 -3.33 -26.32
N LEU A 213 -13.10 -4.42 -25.81
CA LEU A 213 -13.26 -5.65 -26.58
C LEU A 213 -14.58 -5.60 -27.36
N PRO A 214 -14.56 -5.80 -28.70
CA PRO A 214 -15.77 -5.87 -29.50
C PRO A 214 -16.54 -7.15 -29.16
N ASN A 215 -17.85 -7.01 -28.94
CA ASN A 215 -18.77 -8.04 -28.44
C ASN A 215 -19.10 -9.16 -29.46
N LYS A 216 -18.17 -9.53 -30.34
CA LYS A 216 -18.39 -10.53 -31.40
C LYS A 216 -17.63 -11.81 -31.10
N ASN A 217 -18.24 -12.66 -30.25
CA ASN A 217 -18.22 -14.14 -30.28
C ASN A 217 -18.16 -14.85 -28.91
N THR A 218 -18.31 -14.15 -27.80
CA THR A 218 -18.56 -14.83 -26.52
C THR A 218 -19.80 -14.22 -25.90
N PRO A 219 -20.97 -14.89 -25.90
CA PRO A 219 -21.97 -14.48 -24.96
C PRO A 219 -21.33 -14.61 -23.57
N LEU A 220 -21.30 -13.55 -22.77
CA LEU A 220 -21.10 -13.66 -21.31
C LEU A 220 -22.31 -14.39 -20.67
N SER A 221 -22.83 -15.45 -21.32
CA SER A 221 -23.86 -16.34 -20.80
C SER A 221 -23.28 -17.43 -19.89
N PHE A 222 -22.07 -17.26 -19.36
CA PHE A 222 -21.39 -18.29 -18.57
C PHE A 222 -21.31 -17.87 -17.11
N ALA A 223 -21.70 -18.78 -16.22
CA ALA A 223 -21.55 -18.66 -14.78
C ALA A 223 -20.05 -18.66 -14.38
N TRP A 224 -19.35 -17.57 -14.69
CA TRP A 224 -17.95 -17.36 -14.31
C TRP A 224 -17.80 -16.95 -12.84
N LEU A 225 -18.90 -16.43 -12.27
CA LEU A 225 -19.07 -16.21 -10.85
C LEU A 225 -19.74 -17.44 -10.20
N ASN A 226 -19.25 -17.79 -9.01
CA ASN A 226 -19.73 -18.92 -8.23
C ASN A 226 -21.02 -18.55 -7.48
N LYS A 227 -22.16 -19.05 -7.93
CA LYS A 227 -23.47 -18.84 -7.28
C LYS A 227 -23.58 -19.39 -5.86
N ASN A 228 -22.71 -20.32 -5.47
CA ASN A 228 -22.68 -20.86 -4.11
C ASN A 228 -21.83 -20.02 -3.16
N ASP A 229 -21.09 -19.04 -3.68
CA ASP A 229 -20.39 -18.05 -2.88
C ASP A 229 -21.31 -16.85 -2.63
N ASN A 230 -21.49 -16.47 -1.36
CA ASN A 230 -22.44 -15.42 -1.00
C ASN A 230 -22.05 -14.06 -1.58
N ALA A 231 -20.75 -13.73 -1.62
CA ALA A 231 -20.28 -12.46 -2.14
C ALA A 231 -20.47 -12.38 -3.66
N GLU A 232 -20.04 -13.42 -4.39
CA GLU A 232 -20.21 -13.48 -5.85
C GLU A 232 -21.69 -13.53 -6.26
N ASN A 233 -22.52 -14.26 -5.52
CA ASN A 233 -23.95 -14.31 -5.77
C ASN A 233 -24.64 -12.96 -5.54
N LEU A 234 -24.29 -12.24 -4.45
CA LEU A 234 -24.83 -10.91 -4.20
C LEU A 234 -24.32 -9.90 -5.25
N PHE A 235 -23.05 -9.97 -5.63
CA PHE A 235 -22.50 -9.16 -6.73
C PHE A 235 -23.31 -9.34 -8.01
N MET A 236 -23.64 -10.58 -8.38
CA MET A 236 -24.48 -10.86 -9.54
C MET A 236 -25.90 -10.28 -9.44
N GLN A 237 -26.47 -10.21 -8.25
CA GLN A 237 -27.80 -9.64 -8.04
C GLN A 237 -27.79 -8.12 -8.15
N LEU A 238 -26.74 -7.47 -7.63
CA LEU A 238 -26.58 -6.02 -7.63
C LEU A 238 -26.16 -5.47 -9.00
N TYR A 239 -25.19 -6.12 -9.64
CA TYR A 239 -24.50 -5.58 -10.81
C TYR A 239 -24.62 -6.47 -12.06
N GLY A 240 -25.18 -7.68 -11.95
CA GLY A 240 -25.25 -8.64 -13.05
C GLY A 240 -23.93 -9.38 -13.29
N SER A 241 -23.71 -9.82 -14.53
CA SER A 241 -22.51 -10.59 -14.93
C SER A 241 -21.37 -9.71 -15.46
N ASP A 242 -21.56 -8.40 -15.53
CA ASP A 242 -20.62 -7.48 -16.15
C ASP A 242 -19.96 -6.63 -15.07
N LEU A 243 -18.63 -6.67 -14.99
CA LEU A 243 -17.84 -5.77 -14.14
C LEU A 243 -17.87 -4.31 -14.65
N VAL A 244 -18.54 -4.06 -15.78
CA VAL A 244 -18.48 -2.82 -16.56
C VAL A 244 -19.87 -2.18 -16.67
N ARG A 245 -19.93 -0.93 -17.12
CA ARG A 245 -21.21 -0.23 -17.32
C ARG A 245 -22.12 -1.00 -18.27
N THR A 246 -23.37 -1.15 -17.84
CA THR A 246 -24.47 -1.72 -18.63
C THR A 246 -24.92 -0.82 -19.78
N ASP A 247 -24.47 0.45 -19.81
CA ASP A 247 -24.83 1.44 -20.83
C ASP A 247 -24.00 1.33 -22.13
N THR A 248 -23.12 0.33 -22.24
CA THR A 248 -22.34 0.07 -23.46
C THR A 248 -22.55 -1.36 -23.96
N ASN A 249 -22.59 -1.53 -25.29
CA ASN A 249 -22.64 -2.86 -25.92
C ASN A 249 -21.25 -3.52 -26.01
N THR A 250 -20.30 -3.08 -25.20
CA THR A 250 -18.88 -3.40 -25.28
C THR A 250 -18.31 -3.72 -23.91
N LEU A 251 -17.14 -4.35 -23.86
CA LEU A 251 -16.44 -4.63 -22.60
C LEU A 251 -15.24 -3.67 -22.46
N PRO A 252 -15.41 -2.49 -21.82
CA PRO A 252 -14.31 -1.57 -21.57
C PRO A 252 -13.37 -2.10 -20.49
N TYR A 253 -12.09 -1.77 -20.61
CA TYR A 253 -11.07 -2.03 -19.61
C TYR A 253 -9.92 -1.04 -19.79
N TYR A 254 -9.03 -0.95 -18.81
CA TYR A 254 -7.84 -0.12 -18.90
C TYR A 254 -6.57 -0.96 -19.02
N LYS A 255 -5.59 -0.43 -19.74
CA LYS A 255 -4.20 -0.89 -19.71
C LYS A 255 -3.36 0.16 -19.01
N ALA A 256 -2.68 -0.25 -17.95
CA ALA A 256 -1.61 0.52 -17.33
C ALA A 256 -0.27 -0.15 -17.66
N ASP A 257 0.78 0.64 -17.89
CA ASP A 257 2.12 0.07 -17.98
C ASP A 257 2.75 -0.13 -16.59
N GLN A 258 3.86 -0.88 -16.56
CA GLN A 258 4.62 -1.14 -15.33
C GLN A 258 5.05 0.17 -14.63
N ASP A 259 5.38 1.21 -15.39
CA ASP A 259 5.77 2.49 -14.81
C ASP A 259 4.63 3.12 -14.00
N LEU A 260 3.40 3.13 -14.55
CA LEU A 260 2.25 3.65 -13.85
C LEU A 260 1.94 2.86 -12.57
N LEU A 261 2.00 1.52 -12.62
CA LEU A 261 1.81 0.67 -11.43
C LEU A 261 2.79 1.03 -10.31
N LEU A 262 4.08 1.12 -10.64
CA LEU A 262 5.13 1.38 -9.66
C LEU A 262 5.06 2.81 -9.11
N ASN A 263 4.70 3.79 -9.96
CA ASN A 263 4.53 5.17 -9.50
C ASN A 263 3.28 5.34 -8.63
N VAL A 264 2.14 4.76 -9.02
CA VAL A 264 0.94 4.76 -8.16
C VAL A 264 1.26 4.13 -6.81
N GLY A 265 1.95 2.99 -6.80
CA GLY A 265 2.29 2.33 -5.55
C GLY A 265 3.28 3.10 -4.67
N GLY A 266 4.36 3.62 -5.25
CA GLY A 266 5.32 4.46 -4.51
C GLY A 266 4.68 5.73 -3.94
N ILE A 267 3.85 6.43 -4.74
CA ILE A 267 3.09 7.59 -4.28
C ILE A 267 2.09 7.19 -3.19
N SER A 268 1.46 6.02 -3.29
CA SER A 268 0.51 5.55 -2.28
C SER A 268 1.18 5.36 -0.92
N ASN A 269 2.38 4.76 -0.88
CA ASN A 269 3.14 4.60 0.35
C ASN A 269 3.59 5.96 0.93
N GLU A 270 4.11 6.85 0.09
CA GLU A 270 4.53 8.19 0.51
C GLU A 270 3.34 8.99 1.06
N MET A 271 2.21 8.98 0.37
CA MET A 271 0.98 9.62 0.84
C MET A 271 0.50 8.98 2.14
N HIS A 272 0.59 7.65 2.30
CA HIS A 272 0.21 7.01 3.55
C HIS A 272 0.99 7.59 4.73
N GLU A 273 2.32 7.63 4.65
CA GLU A 273 3.20 8.19 5.68
C GLU A 273 2.91 9.68 5.93
N MET A 274 2.71 10.49 4.88
CA MET A 274 2.36 11.90 5.03
C MET A 274 1.01 12.10 5.74
N PHE A 275 0.01 11.26 5.47
CA PHE A 275 -1.28 11.30 6.16
C PHE A 275 -1.17 10.86 7.62
N LEU A 276 -0.29 9.89 7.94
CA LEU A 276 0.00 9.51 9.32
C LEU A 276 0.69 10.65 10.09
N ASN A 277 1.72 11.27 9.50
CA ASN A 277 2.40 12.42 10.08
C ASN A 277 1.45 13.61 10.29
N ALA A 278 0.58 13.89 9.31
CA ALA A 278 -0.46 14.92 9.45
C ALA A 278 -1.48 14.57 10.53
N THR A 279 -1.82 13.29 10.70
CA THR A 279 -2.70 12.81 11.77
C THR A 279 -2.09 13.08 13.14
N GLU A 280 -0.81 12.72 13.33
CA GLU A 280 -0.09 13.02 14.58
C GLU A 280 -0.05 14.52 14.86
N TYR A 281 0.31 15.33 13.86
CA TYR A 281 0.37 16.78 13.97
C TYR A 281 -0.98 17.42 14.36
N VAL A 282 -2.09 16.91 13.80
CA VAL A 282 -3.45 17.33 14.18
C VAL A 282 -3.77 16.94 15.61
N LEU A 283 -3.44 15.72 16.03
CA LEU A 283 -3.74 15.23 17.37
C LEU A 283 -2.94 15.94 18.46
N GLU A 284 -1.80 16.55 18.12
CA GLU A 284 -1.01 17.41 19.01
C GLU A 284 -1.53 18.86 19.08
N ASN A 285 -2.44 19.27 18.18
CA ASN A 285 -2.93 20.65 18.07
C ASN A 285 -4.45 20.74 18.10
N ASP A 286 -5.03 21.09 19.26
CA ASP A 286 -6.49 21.23 19.43
C ASP A 286 -7.12 22.24 18.46
N ASP A 287 -6.43 23.32 18.11
CA ASP A 287 -6.96 24.32 17.15
C ASP A 287 -7.10 23.74 15.74
N LEU A 288 -6.21 22.84 15.32
CA LEU A 288 -6.37 22.11 14.07
C LEU A 288 -7.49 21.08 14.18
N LEU A 289 -7.56 20.36 15.29
CA LEU A 289 -8.57 19.32 15.53
C LEU A 289 -10.01 19.88 15.51
N LYS A 290 -10.22 21.14 15.92
CA LYS A 290 -11.52 21.84 15.79
C LYS A 290 -12.05 21.86 14.35
N HIS A 291 -11.17 21.97 13.34
CA HIS A 291 -11.60 21.97 11.93
C HIS A 291 -12.21 20.65 11.48
N PHE A 292 -11.93 19.54 12.17
CA PHE A 292 -12.48 18.22 11.87
C PHE A 292 -13.93 18.07 12.34
N CYS A 293 -14.42 18.99 13.17
CA CYS A 293 -15.80 19.02 13.69
C CYS A 293 -16.20 17.72 14.42
N ILE A 294 -15.22 17.07 15.05
CA ILE A 294 -15.43 15.91 15.91
C ILE A 294 -15.77 16.42 17.32
N PRO A 295 -16.80 15.89 18.00
CA PRO A 295 -17.14 16.29 19.37
C PRO A 295 -15.95 16.17 20.32
N GLU A 296 -15.67 17.22 21.10
CA GLU A 296 -14.48 17.32 21.97
C GLU A 296 -14.36 16.17 22.97
N ILE A 297 -15.50 15.61 23.40
CA ILE A 297 -15.56 14.46 24.31
C ILE A 297 -14.80 13.23 23.76
N PHE A 298 -14.67 13.09 22.44
CA PHE A 298 -13.97 11.96 21.82
C PHE A 298 -12.48 12.21 21.62
N TRP A 299 -11.99 13.45 21.72
CA TRP A 299 -10.58 13.76 21.44
C TRP A 299 -9.60 12.96 22.30
N PRO A 300 -9.81 12.78 23.62
CA PRO A 300 -8.93 11.94 24.43
C PRO A 300 -8.90 10.48 23.96
N LYS A 301 -10.05 9.93 23.55
CA LYS A 301 -10.15 8.53 23.10
C LYS A 301 -9.50 8.35 21.71
N ILE A 302 -9.62 9.34 20.83
CA ILE A 302 -8.93 9.34 19.53
C ILE A 302 -7.40 9.32 19.73
N ARG A 303 -6.88 10.15 20.66
CA ARG A 303 -5.46 10.14 21.01
C ARG A 303 -5.01 8.81 21.61
N GLN A 304 -5.82 8.20 22.47
CA GLN A 304 -5.53 6.86 22.99
C GLN A 304 -5.53 5.80 21.90
N SER A 305 -6.46 5.89 20.93
CA SER A 305 -6.49 5.02 19.76
C SER A 305 -5.22 5.19 18.92
N TRP A 306 -4.78 6.42 18.65
CA TRP A 306 -3.55 6.72 17.91
C TRP A 306 -2.31 6.07 18.54
N LEU A 307 -2.20 6.12 19.87
CA LEU A 307 -1.04 5.59 20.58
C LEU A 307 -1.04 4.05 20.69
N ASN A 308 -2.21 3.42 20.81
CA ASN A 308 -2.31 2.02 21.22
C ASN A 308 -2.85 1.08 20.14
N GLU A 309 -3.52 1.60 19.10
CA GLU A 309 -4.34 0.82 18.18
C GLU A 309 -3.86 0.89 16.72
N GLN A 310 -2.66 1.43 16.44
CA GLN A 310 -2.11 1.45 15.07
C GLN A 310 -2.04 0.05 14.45
N SER A 311 -1.68 -0.96 15.25
CA SER A 311 -1.61 -2.36 14.80
C SER A 311 -2.96 -2.96 14.37
N LEU A 312 -4.09 -2.33 14.74
CA LEU A 312 -5.43 -2.74 14.33
C LEU A 312 -5.82 -2.24 12.94
N ALA A 313 -5.11 -1.27 12.36
CA ALA A 313 -5.41 -0.80 11.01
C ALA A 313 -5.16 -1.92 9.98
N ILE A 314 -6.15 -2.15 9.10
CA ILE A 314 -6.03 -3.11 8.00
C ILE A 314 -6.04 -2.41 6.65
N THR A 315 -7.12 -1.73 6.26
CA THR A 315 -7.28 -1.22 4.89
C THR A 315 -7.51 0.29 4.83
N GLY A 316 -7.22 0.88 3.67
CA GLY A 316 -7.64 2.23 3.29
C GLY A 316 -7.53 2.38 1.78
N ARG A 317 -8.22 3.37 1.19
CA ARG A 317 -8.15 3.60 -0.26
C ARG A 317 -7.94 5.08 -0.58
N PHE A 318 -6.83 5.39 -1.25
CA PHE A 318 -6.62 6.70 -1.86
C PHE A 318 -7.41 6.81 -3.16
N ASP A 319 -7.99 7.98 -3.40
CA ASP A 319 -8.54 8.32 -4.70
C ASP A 319 -7.57 9.30 -5.37
N PHE A 320 -6.99 8.90 -6.51
CA PHE A 320 -6.03 9.67 -7.28
C PHE A 320 -6.59 10.09 -8.64
N GLY A 321 -6.26 11.31 -9.06
CA GLY A 321 -6.40 11.75 -10.44
C GLY A 321 -5.12 11.51 -11.24
N PHE A 322 -5.28 11.13 -12.52
CA PHE A 322 -4.17 11.00 -13.48
C PHE A 322 -4.49 11.73 -14.78
N ASN A 323 -3.59 12.59 -15.25
CA ASN A 323 -3.77 13.38 -16.48
C ASN A 323 -2.79 12.99 -17.61
N GLY A 324 -2.11 11.84 -17.49
CA GLY A 324 -1.06 11.42 -18.42
C GLY A 324 0.33 11.99 -18.11
N LYS A 325 0.45 12.95 -17.18
CA LYS A 325 1.71 13.59 -16.78
C LYS A 325 1.96 13.54 -15.29
N GLU A 326 0.91 13.69 -14.50
CA GLU A 326 0.96 13.83 -13.05
C GLU A 326 -0.11 12.95 -12.38
N ILE A 327 0.18 12.54 -11.14
CA ILE A 327 -0.73 11.82 -10.26
C ILE A 327 -0.98 12.71 -9.04
N LYS A 328 -2.24 13.02 -8.73
CA LYS A 328 -2.64 13.91 -7.64
C LYS A 328 -3.63 13.22 -6.70
N VAL A 329 -3.41 13.32 -5.38
CA VAL A 329 -4.35 12.77 -4.39
C VAL A 329 -5.55 13.69 -4.20
N PHE A 330 -6.75 13.12 -4.28
CA PHE A 330 -7.99 13.84 -3.98
C PHE A 330 -8.38 13.68 -2.51
N GLU A 331 -8.33 12.45 -2.02
CA GLU A 331 -8.68 12.09 -0.64
C GLU A 331 -8.13 10.71 -0.24
N TYR A 332 -8.22 10.41 1.05
CA TYR A 332 -7.91 9.10 1.61
C TYR A 332 -9.13 8.55 2.35
N ASN A 333 -9.78 7.53 1.79
CA ASN A 333 -10.87 6.81 2.44
C ASN A 333 -10.26 5.80 3.43
N ALA A 334 -9.83 6.28 4.59
CA ALA A 334 -9.07 5.50 5.57
C ALA A 334 -9.96 4.67 6.53
N ASP A 335 -11.19 5.12 6.78
CA ASP A 335 -12.10 4.51 7.77
C ASP A 335 -12.90 3.33 7.18
N SER A 336 -13.66 3.58 6.11
CA SER A 336 -14.31 2.50 5.35
C SER A 336 -14.30 2.81 3.85
N ALA A 337 -13.68 1.93 3.08
CA ALA A 337 -13.56 2.05 1.64
C ALA A 337 -14.39 0.95 0.94
N ALA A 338 -15.21 1.39 -0.01
CA ALA A 338 -15.97 0.52 -0.91
C ALA A 338 -15.10 -0.04 -2.05
N ALA A 339 -15.67 -0.91 -2.89
CA ALA A 339 -15.04 -1.51 -4.08
C ALA A 339 -13.88 -2.49 -3.81
N LEU A 340 -13.74 -3.01 -2.58
CA LEU A 340 -12.64 -3.90 -2.21
C LEU A 340 -12.74 -5.27 -2.90
N PHE A 341 -13.96 -5.84 -2.92
CA PHE A 341 -14.20 -7.16 -3.48
C PHE A 341 -13.97 -7.19 -5.00
N GLU A 342 -14.45 -6.14 -5.66
CA GLU A 342 -14.34 -5.94 -7.09
C GLU A 342 -12.88 -5.90 -7.52
N MET A 343 -12.04 -5.24 -6.72
CA MET A 343 -10.61 -5.11 -6.95
C MET A 343 -9.81 -6.35 -6.60
N ALA A 344 -10.14 -7.00 -5.49
CA ALA A 344 -9.35 -8.12 -5.00
C ALA A 344 -9.68 -9.44 -5.71
N VAL A 345 -10.90 -9.60 -6.24
CA VAL A 345 -11.38 -10.88 -6.78
C VAL A 345 -12.01 -10.72 -8.16
N ILE A 346 -12.99 -9.82 -8.31
CA ILE A 346 -13.85 -9.82 -9.50
C ILE A 346 -13.05 -9.49 -10.77
N GLN A 347 -12.15 -8.50 -10.74
CA GLN A 347 -11.38 -8.14 -11.95
C GLN A 347 -10.49 -9.28 -12.46
N GLU A 348 -9.92 -10.09 -11.56
CA GLU A 348 -9.06 -11.22 -11.92
C GLU A 348 -9.88 -12.33 -12.56
N LYS A 349 -11.03 -12.68 -11.96
CA LYS A 349 -11.97 -13.65 -12.52
C LYS A 349 -12.55 -13.18 -13.87
N TRP A 350 -12.85 -11.89 -14.00
CA TRP A 350 -13.28 -11.30 -15.26
C TRP A 350 -12.21 -11.45 -16.33
N ALA A 351 -10.95 -11.14 -16.01
CA ALA A 351 -9.82 -11.27 -16.94
C ALA A 351 -9.56 -12.71 -17.40
N GLN A 352 -9.68 -13.68 -16.47
CA GLN A 352 -9.59 -15.12 -16.78
C GLN A 352 -10.70 -15.56 -17.75
N THR A 353 -11.91 -15.05 -17.57
CA THR A 353 -13.08 -15.40 -18.38
C THR A 353 -12.94 -14.98 -19.84
N ILE A 354 -12.32 -13.82 -20.08
CA ILE A 354 -12.07 -13.30 -21.43
C ILE A 354 -10.70 -13.73 -22.01
N ASN A 355 -10.01 -14.64 -21.33
CA ASN A 355 -8.71 -15.21 -21.72
C ASN A 355 -7.62 -14.15 -21.96
N PHE A 356 -7.43 -13.23 -21.01
CA PHE A 356 -6.26 -12.34 -21.01
C PHE A 356 -4.97 -13.14 -20.78
N GLU A 357 -4.37 -13.68 -21.85
CA GLU A 357 -3.11 -14.39 -21.76
C GLU A 357 -1.97 -13.39 -21.45
N ARG A 358 -1.22 -13.65 -20.36
CA ARG A 358 0.04 -12.98 -19.98
C ARG A 358 -0.04 -11.58 -19.37
N THR A 359 -1.23 -11.12 -18.96
CA THR A 359 -1.38 -9.91 -18.15
C THR A 359 -1.90 -10.27 -16.77
N PHE A 360 -1.47 -9.55 -15.73
CA PHE A 360 -2.13 -9.61 -14.43
C PHE A 360 -2.91 -8.32 -14.17
N MET A 361 -3.88 -8.41 -13.28
CA MET A 361 -4.74 -7.29 -12.95
C MET A 361 -4.13 -6.39 -11.87
N SER A 362 -4.45 -5.10 -11.89
CA SER A 362 -3.84 -4.09 -11.01
C SER A 362 -4.07 -4.32 -9.51
N GLY A 363 -5.02 -5.19 -9.13
CA GLY A 363 -5.32 -5.60 -7.76
C GLY A 363 -4.79 -6.98 -7.36
N PHE A 364 -3.90 -7.60 -8.15
CA PHE A 364 -3.46 -9.00 -8.01
C PHE A 364 -2.93 -9.41 -6.62
N GLN A 365 -2.48 -8.46 -5.79
CA GLN A 365 -1.93 -8.76 -4.46
C GLN A 365 -2.92 -8.59 -3.31
N LEU A 366 -4.05 -7.89 -3.53
CA LEU A 366 -4.97 -7.45 -2.47
C LEU A 366 -5.43 -8.62 -1.61
N HIS A 367 -6.00 -9.64 -2.23
CA HIS A 367 -6.55 -10.79 -1.52
C HIS A 367 -5.47 -11.52 -0.70
N ASN A 368 -4.28 -11.73 -1.29
CA ASN A 368 -3.17 -12.41 -0.63
C ASN A 368 -2.62 -11.61 0.56
N ILE A 369 -2.51 -10.28 0.43
CA ILE A 369 -2.04 -9.39 1.50
C ILE A 369 -3.08 -9.32 2.63
N LEU A 370 -4.39 -9.27 2.31
CA LEU A 370 -5.44 -9.34 3.33
C LEU A 370 -5.36 -10.63 4.14
N MET A 371 -5.25 -11.79 3.49
CA MET A 371 -5.10 -13.07 4.19
C MET A 371 -3.88 -13.06 5.13
N LYS A 372 -2.71 -12.60 4.65
CA LYS A 372 -1.51 -12.50 5.49
C LYS A 372 -1.76 -11.63 6.72
N ASN A 373 -2.44 -10.51 6.55
CA ASN A 373 -2.72 -9.57 7.63
C ASN A 373 -3.70 -10.14 8.67
N TRP A 374 -4.73 -10.87 8.24
CA TRP A 374 -5.69 -11.45 9.18
C TRP A 374 -5.10 -12.54 10.07
N LYS A 375 -4.05 -13.24 9.64
CA LYS A 375 -3.37 -14.27 10.45
C LYS A 375 -2.86 -13.75 11.80
N LYS A 376 -2.59 -12.44 11.95
CA LYS A 376 -2.20 -11.83 13.23
C LYS A 376 -3.30 -11.92 14.30
N PHE A 377 -4.55 -12.13 13.89
CA PHE A 377 -5.72 -12.30 14.76
C PHE A 377 -6.14 -13.76 14.93
N SER A 378 -5.29 -14.74 14.58
CA SER A 378 -5.58 -16.18 14.69
C SER A 378 -5.89 -16.68 16.11
N THR A 379 -5.61 -15.90 17.15
CA THR A 379 -5.98 -16.21 18.54
C THR A 379 -7.37 -15.73 18.93
N ILE A 380 -8.01 -14.88 18.11
CA ILE A 380 -9.38 -14.42 18.32
C ILE A 380 -10.34 -15.56 18.01
N LYS A 381 -11.29 -15.81 18.92
CA LYS A 381 -12.25 -16.92 18.76
C LYS A 381 -13.22 -16.69 17.61
N ARG A 382 -13.68 -15.45 17.45
CA ARG A 382 -14.65 -15.03 16.44
C ARG A 382 -14.46 -13.55 16.12
N VAL A 383 -14.47 -13.22 14.85
CA VAL A 383 -14.53 -11.83 14.36
C VAL A 383 -15.99 -11.48 14.07
N HIS A 384 -16.50 -10.43 14.71
CA HIS A 384 -17.83 -9.91 14.43
C HIS A 384 -17.74 -8.84 13.34
N ILE A 385 -18.38 -9.08 12.20
CA ILE A 385 -18.45 -8.16 11.06
C ILE A 385 -19.70 -7.30 11.22
N LEU A 386 -19.55 -6.03 11.58
CA LEU A 386 -20.65 -5.12 11.89
C LEU A 386 -20.93 -4.16 10.73
N ILE A 387 -22.12 -4.22 10.16
CA ILE A 387 -22.52 -3.44 8.97
C ILE A 387 -23.87 -2.76 9.18
N ASP A 388 -24.15 -1.75 8.36
CA ASP A 388 -25.50 -1.18 8.24
C ASP A 388 -26.43 -2.13 7.44
N ASP A 389 -27.71 -1.82 7.37
CA ASP A 389 -28.66 -2.48 6.46
C ASP A 389 -28.50 -1.94 5.03
N ASP A 390 -27.32 -2.20 4.46
CA ASP A 390 -26.89 -1.77 3.13
C ASP A 390 -26.31 -2.95 2.33
N GLN A 391 -26.68 -3.04 1.04
CA GLN A 391 -26.31 -4.17 0.20
C GLN A 391 -24.85 -4.12 -0.28
N GLU A 392 -24.26 -2.93 -0.45
CA GLU A 392 -22.84 -2.77 -0.81
C GLU A 392 -21.95 -3.13 0.39
N GLU A 393 -22.39 -2.75 1.60
CA GLU A 393 -21.75 -3.18 2.84
C GLU A 393 -21.86 -4.69 3.04
N LEU A 394 -23.04 -5.28 2.81
CA LEU A 394 -23.25 -6.73 2.89
C LEU A 394 -22.37 -7.49 1.90
N LEU A 395 -22.21 -6.98 0.68
CA LEU A 395 -21.31 -7.54 -0.32
C LEU A 395 -19.87 -7.56 0.18
N THR A 396 -19.39 -6.44 0.71
CA THR A 396 -18.03 -6.33 1.24
C THR A 396 -17.86 -7.22 2.48
N ALA A 397 -18.88 -7.36 3.32
CA ALA A 397 -18.89 -8.25 4.48
C ALA A 397 -18.81 -9.74 4.10
N TYR A 398 -19.56 -10.19 3.08
CA TYR A 398 -19.42 -11.56 2.59
C TYR A 398 -18.02 -11.83 2.04
N TYR A 399 -17.46 -10.87 1.31
CA TYR A 399 -16.08 -11.00 0.85
C TYR A 399 -15.09 -11.09 2.03
N MET A 400 -15.23 -10.24 3.05
CA MET A 400 -14.38 -10.29 4.23
C MET A 400 -14.51 -11.62 4.98
N GLN A 401 -15.73 -12.16 5.08
CA GLN A 401 -15.98 -13.49 5.65
C GLN A 401 -15.24 -14.59 4.86
N ASN A 402 -15.17 -14.51 3.53
CA ASN A 402 -14.36 -15.43 2.72
C ASN A 402 -12.87 -15.31 3.05
N VAL A 403 -12.33 -14.09 3.14
CA VAL A 403 -10.91 -13.87 3.52
C VAL A 403 -10.61 -14.48 4.89
N LEU A 404 -11.50 -14.27 5.87
CA LEU A 404 -11.35 -14.84 7.22
C LEU A 404 -11.41 -16.36 7.21
N LYS A 405 -12.33 -16.94 6.42
CA LYS A 405 -12.45 -18.39 6.22
C LYS A 405 -11.18 -18.99 5.61
N ASP A 406 -10.58 -18.34 4.62
CA ASP A 406 -9.35 -18.81 3.96
C ASP A 406 -8.13 -18.85 4.91
N VAL A 407 -8.18 -18.11 6.02
CA VAL A 407 -7.17 -18.16 7.08
C VAL A 407 -7.63 -18.87 8.35
N ASN A 408 -8.75 -19.61 8.27
CA ASN A 408 -9.35 -20.39 9.36
C ASN A 408 -9.73 -19.56 10.60
N ILE A 409 -10.24 -18.34 10.40
CA ILE A 409 -10.79 -17.50 11.46
C ILE A 409 -12.32 -17.53 11.37
N ASP A 410 -12.97 -17.90 12.49
CA ASP A 410 -14.43 -17.89 12.58
C ASP A 410 -14.97 -16.45 12.56
N SER A 411 -16.11 -16.25 11.91
CA SER A 411 -16.69 -14.92 11.77
C SER A 411 -18.21 -14.92 11.71
N LYS A 412 -18.81 -13.83 12.17
CA LYS A 412 -20.26 -13.63 12.16
C LYS A 412 -20.59 -12.24 11.64
N ILE A 413 -21.42 -12.17 10.60
CA ILE A 413 -21.97 -10.90 10.11
C ILE A 413 -23.15 -10.51 11.01
N CYS A 414 -23.14 -9.26 11.47
CA CYS A 414 -24.17 -8.64 12.29
C CYS A 414 -24.69 -7.41 11.54
N ILE A 415 -25.96 -7.46 11.15
CA ILE A 415 -26.65 -6.34 10.49
C ILE A 415 -27.27 -5.47 11.58
N LEU A 416 -26.93 -4.17 11.59
CA LEU A 416 -27.22 -3.27 12.71
C LEU A 416 -26.67 -3.86 14.03
N THR A 417 -27.44 -3.80 15.12
CA THR A 417 -27.08 -4.44 16.40
C THR A 417 -27.97 -5.65 16.73
N ASN A 418 -28.71 -6.15 15.73
CA ASN A 418 -29.79 -7.13 15.91
C ASN A 418 -29.33 -8.50 16.42
N ASP A 419 -28.08 -8.87 16.17
CA ASP A 419 -27.51 -10.15 16.61
C ASP A 419 -26.77 -10.06 17.95
N LEU A 420 -26.71 -8.88 18.56
CA LEU A 420 -25.89 -8.60 19.74
C LEU A 420 -26.76 -8.26 20.95
N TYR A 421 -26.31 -8.67 22.14
CA TYR A 421 -27.05 -8.52 23.39
C TYR A 421 -26.13 -8.27 24.57
N TRP A 422 -26.63 -7.55 25.58
CA TRP A 422 -25.98 -7.48 26.88
C TRP A 422 -26.16 -8.79 27.67
N ASP A 423 -25.06 -9.28 28.26
CA ASP A 423 -25.06 -10.40 29.19
C ASP A 423 -25.27 -9.95 30.66
N ASN A 424 -25.18 -10.89 31.61
CA ASN A 424 -25.32 -10.58 33.04
C ASN A 424 -24.14 -9.80 33.65
N ASN A 425 -23.02 -9.67 32.92
CA ASN A 425 -21.76 -9.12 33.41
C ASN A 425 -21.37 -7.83 32.66
N SER A 426 -22.32 -7.14 32.02
CA SER A 426 -22.05 -5.96 31.19
C SER A 426 -21.04 -6.24 30.06
N LYS A 427 -21.13 -7.43 29.48
CA LYS A 427 -20.42 -7.81 28.25
C LYS A 427 -21.42 -7.95 27.12
N ILE A 428 -20.93 -7.73 25.91
CA ILE A 428 -21.71 -7.92 24.70
C ILE A 428 -21.44 -9.33 24.15
N ILE A 429 -22.50 -10.08 23.90
CA ILE A 429 -22.49 -11.41 23.31
C ILE A 429 -23.33 -11.44 22.03
N ASP A 430 -23.01 -12.33 21.11
CA ASP A 430 -23.89 -12.62 19.97
C ASP A 430 -25.03 -13.60 20.35
N ASN A 431 -26.01 -13.79 19.45
CA ASN A 431 -27.11 -14.76 19.62
C ASN A 431 -26.68 -16.24 19.69
N GLU A 432 -25.39 -16.56 19.48
CA GLU A 432 -24.83 -17.90 19.69
C GLU A 432 -24.08 -18.00 21.04
N GLY A 433 -24.03 -16.92 21.81
CA GLY A 433 -23.39 -16.86 23.12
C GLY A 433 -21.89 -16.58 23.10
N PHE A 434 -21.31 -16.21 21.95
CA PHE A 434 -19.91 -15.80 21.89
C PHE A 434 -19.74 -14.35 22.31
N GLN A 435 -18.77 -14.08 23.19
CA GLN A 435 -18.40 -12.72 23.57
C GLN A 435 -17.82 -11.98 22.36
N VAL A 436 -18.24 -10.72 22.18
CA VAL A 436 -17.64 -9.81 21.19
C VAL A 436 -16.29 -9.32 21.72
N GLU A 437 -15.20 -9.68 21.04
CA GLU A 437 -13.82 -9.32 21.40
C GLU A 437 -13.14 -8.46 20.33
N LEU A 438 -13.45 -8.73 19.05
CA LEU A 438 -12.92 -8.02 17.89
C LEU A 438 -14.04 -7.78 16.88
N VAL A 439 -14.23 -6.52 16.50
CA VAL A 439 -15.19 -6.10 15.48
C VAL A 439 -14.43 -5.59 14.26
N TRP A 440 -14.80 -6.07 13.07
CA TRP A 440 -14.51 -5.41 11.80
C TRP A 440 -15.78 -4.69 11.32
N LYS A 441 -15.70 -3.40 10.99
CA LYS A 441 -16.86 -2.57 10.67
C LYS A 441 -16.78 -1.94 9.29
N LEU A 442 -17.94 -1.67 8.71
CA LEU A 442 -18.10 -0.76 7.57
C LEU A 442 -18.79 0.57 7.94
N TRP A 443 -19.48 0.59 9.10
CA TRP A 443 -19.97 1.80 9.74
C TRP A 443 -18.89 2.89 9.84
N MET A 444 -19.27 4.12 9.50
CA MET A 444 -18.41 5.29 9.69
C MET A 444 -18.36 5.69 11.17
N TRP A 445 -17.20 6.14 11.65
CA TRP A 445 -17.08 6.70 13.01
C TRP A 445 -18.02 7.88 13.26
N GLU A 446 -18.33 8.69 12.24
CA GLU A 446 -19.28 9.79 12.35
C GLU A 446 -20.71 9.34 12.67
N THR A 447 -21.10 8.15 12.19
CA THR A 447 -22.39 7.55 12.56
C THR A 447 -22.39 7.14 14.03
N VAL A 448 -21.27 6.60 14.52
CA VAL A 448 -21.08 6.23 15.94
C VAL A 448 -21.17 7.47 16.84
N PHE A 449 -20.57 8.59 16.44
CA PHE A 449 -20.68 9.85 17.19
C PHE A 449 -22.12 10.38 17.20
N SER A 450 -22.83 10.25 16.08
CA SER A 450 -24.23 10.66 15.99
C SER A 450 -25.13 9.81 16.88
N ASP A 451 -24.92 8.50 16.89
CA ASP A 451 -25.60 7.55 17.79
C ASP A 451 -25.35 7.88 19.27
N TYR A 452 -24.10 8.17 19.64
CA TYR A 452 -23.74 8.61 21.00
C TYR A 452 -24.51 9.87 21.42
N ILE A 453 -24.47 10.93 20.59
CA ILE A 453 -25.12 12.21 20.89
C ILE A 453 -26.64 12.04 21.01
N GLN A 454 -27.23 11.20 20.17
CA GLN A 454 -28.65 10.92 20.23
C GLN A 454 -29.01 10.15 21.51
N CYS A 455 -28.25 9.12 21.85
CA CYS A 455 -28.46 8.34 23.08
C CYS A 455 -28.25 9.17 24.35
N GLU A 456 -27.33 10.14 24.34
CA GLU A 456 -27.14 11.10 25.43
C GLU A 456 -28.40 11.95 25.64
N LYS A 457 -28.97 12.51 24.56
CA LYS A 457 -30.21 13.29 24.61
C LYS A 457 -31.40 12.46 25.10
N ASP A 458 -31.45 11.19 24.72
CA ASP A 458 -32.54 10.27 25.10
C ASP A 458 -32.35 9.66 26.50
N GLY A 459 -31.23 9.94 27.17
CA GLY A 459 -30.92 9.41 28.51
C GLY A 459 -30.56 7.91 28.53
N ASN A 460 -30.19 7.35 27.37
CA ASN A 460 -29.92 5.91 27.19
C ASN A 460 -28.43 5.56 27.09
N LEU A 461 -27.54 6.55 27.27
CA LEU A 461 -26.10 6.41 27.03
C LEU A 461 -25.45 5.20 27.73
N THR A 462 -25.78 4.98 29.01
CA THR A 462 -25.21 3.89 29.83
C THR A 462 -26.21 2.76 30.08
N LYS A 463 -27.26 2.67 29.25
CA LYS A 463 -28.30 1.66 29.42
C LYS A 463 -27.77 0.30 28.96
N GLU A 464 -27.53 -0.59 29.93
CA GLU A 464 -27.04 -1.96 29.70
C GLU A 464 -28.06 -2.93 30.31
N ILE A 465 -29.11 -3.28 29.55
CA ILE A 465 -30.14 -4.21 30.02
C ILE A 465 -29.90 -5.58 29.42
N LYS A 466 -29.73 -6.57 30.29
CA LYS A 466 -29.56 -7.97 29.89
C LYS A 466 -30.64 -8.40 28.90
N GLY A 467 -30.20 -8.96 27.76
CA GLY A 467 -31.09 -9.46 26.72
C GLY A 467 -31.67 -8.36 25.82
N GLU A 468 -31.38 -7.09 26.06
CA GLU A 468 -31.59 -6.01 25.10
C GLU A 468 -30.36 -5.84 24.19
N HIS A 469 -30.59 -5.28 23.00
CA HIS A 469 -29.54 -4.94 22.06
C HIS A 469 -28.73 -3.73 22.54
N PRO A 470 -27.40 -3.76 22.42
CA PRO A 470 -26.57 -2.58 22.66
C PRO A 470 -26.78 -1.54 21.55
N TYR A 471 -26.53 -0.27 21.89
CA TYR A 471 -26.43 0.81 20.90
C TYR A 471 -25.08 0.76 20.18
N LEU A 472 -25.00 1.35 18.99
CA LEU A 472 -23.80 1.29 18.14
C LEU A 472 -22.56 1.85 18.86
N HIS A 473 -22.70 2.99 19.53
CA HIS A 473 -21.62 3.61 20.30
C HIS A 473 -21.15 2.75 21.48
N GLN A 474 -22.06 1.97 22.10
CA GLN A 474 -21.70 1.10 23.22
C GLN A 474 -20.84 -0.09 22.76
N ILE A 475 -20.98 -0.52 21.50
CA ILE A 475 -20.12 -1.54 20.90
C ILE A 475 -18.78 -0.91 20.49
N LEU A 476 -18.83 0.11 19.61
CA LEU A 476 -17.65 0.58 18.90
C LEU A 476 -16.76 1.53 19.73
N LEU A 477 -17.29 2.18 20.77
CA LEU A 477 -16.50 2.98 21.72
C LEU A 477 -16.15 2.21 23.00
N SER A 478 -16.48 0.92 23.08
CA SER A 478 -16.13 0.07 24.22
C SER A 478 -14.61 0.00 24.42
N ASN A 479 -14.17 -0.08 25.67
CA ASN A 479 -12.76 -0.36 26.00
C ASN A 479 -12.48 -1.89 26.07
N GLN A 480 -13.52 -2.72 25.97
CA GLN A 480 -13.40 -4.18 26.04
C GLN A 480 -13.33 -4.84 24.65
N ILE A 481 -13.67 -4.09 23.60
CA ILE A 481 -13.79 -4.57 22.21
C ILE A 481 -12.74 -3.86 21.37
N LYS A 482 -11.94 -4.64 20.64
CA LYS A 482 -11.04 -4.10 19.61
C LYS A 482 -11.84 -3.82 18.35
N VAL A 483 -11.62 -2.68 17.70
CA VAL A 483 -12.36 -2.28 16.49
C VAL A 483 -11.41 -2.05 15.33
N ILE A 484 -11.77 -2.59 14.18
CA ILE A 484 -11.12 -2.41 12.89
C ILE A 484 -12.15 -1.80 11.93
N GLU A 485 -11.91 -0.66 11.30
CA GLU A 485 -10.73 0.20 11.43
C GLU A 485 -10.73 1.01 12.75
N PRO A 486 -9.55 1.26 13.37
CA PRO A 486 -9.43 1.94 14.65
C PRO A 486 -9.91 3.39 14.63
N LEU A 487 -10.30 3.91 15.80
CA LEU A 487 -10.93 5.24 15.96
C LEU A 487 -10.07 6.38 15.42
N TRP A 488 -8.74 6.32 15.54
CA TRP A 488 -7.86 7.38 15.03
C TRP A 488 -7.99 7.61 13.52
N LYS A 489 -8.45 6.63 12.74
CA LYS A 489 -8.63 6.76 11.28
C LYS A 489 -9.73 7.74 10.87
N VAL A 490 -10.55 8.19 11.82
CA VAL A 490 -11.48 9.32 11.59
C VAL A 490 -10.74 10.60 11.17
N ILE A 491 -9.48 10.78 11.59
CA ILE A 491 -8.67 11.94 11.22
C ILE A 491 -8.23 11.88 9.74
N PRO A 492 -7.45 10.88 9.29
CA PRO A 492 -7.02 10.81 7.88
C PRO A 492 -8.17 10.59 6.90
N SER A 493 -9.32 10.06 7.35
CA SER A 493 -10.51 9.89 6.52
C SER A 493 -11.33 11.18 6.33
N ASN A 494 -11.08 12.20 7.16
CA ASN A 494 -11.81 13.47 7.11
C ASN A 494 -11.05 14.48 6.25
N LYS A 495 -11.74 15.09 5.28
CA LYS A 495 -11.11 15.97 4.28
C LYS A 495 -10.54 17.28 4.89
N ALA A 496 -10.85 17.59 6.15
CA ALA A 496 -10.19 18.64 6.93
C ALA A 496 -8.68 18.42 7.11
N ILE A 497 -8.17 17.21 6.84
CA ILE A 497 -6.71 16.94 6.84
C ILE A 497 -6.00 17.49 5.60
N LEU A 498 -6.69 17.72 4.48
CA LEU A 498 -6.06 18.14 3.23
C LEU A 498 -5.37 19.52 3.33
N PRO A 499 -5.98 20.55 3.96
CA PRO A 499 -5.26 21.80 4.24
C PRO A 499 -4.04 21.63 5.17
N VAL A 500 -4.09 20.68 6.11
CA VAL A 500 -2.94 20.37 6.99
C VAL A 500 -1.80 19.75 6.21
N LEU A 501 -2.09 18.80 5.32
CA LEU A 501 -1.09 18.22 4.42
C LEU A 501 -0.42 19.29 3.56
N TRP A 502 -1.21 20.22 3.00
CA TRP A 502 -0.65 21.33 2.23
C TRP A 502 0.20 22.28 3.07
N LEU A 503 -0.15 22.49 4.34
CA LEU A 503 0.64 23.27 5.29
C LEU A 503 1.99 22.61 5.59
N LEU A 504 1.99 21.30 5.86
CA LEU A 504 3.20 20.54 6.21
C LEU A 504 4.10 20.29 4.99
N TYR A 505 3.52 20.13 3.80
CA TYR A 505 4.22 19.76 2.58
C TYR A 505 3.83 20.68 1.41
N PRO A 506 4.13 21.98 1.50
CA PRO A 506 3.71 22.95 0.49
C PRO A 506 4.35 22.63 -0.87
N ASN A 507 3.55 22.70 -1.93
CA ASN A 507 3.97 22.42 -3.32
C ASN A 507 4.46 20.99 -3.56
N HIS A 508 4.10 20.02 -2.72
CA HIS A 508 4.40 18.62 -2.98
C HIS A 508 3.80 18.18 -4.33
N PRO A 509 4.56 17.49 -5.20
CA PRO A 509 4.13 17.18 -6.57
C PRO A 509 2.85 16.34 -6.65
N ASN A 510 2.52 15.56 -5.62
CA ASN A 510 1.31 14.74 -5.58
C ASN A 510 0.14 15.33 -4.77
N LEU A 511 0.33 16.48 -4.13
CA LEU A 511 -0.73 17.19 -3.41
C LEU A 511 -1.39 18.25 -4.30
N LEU A 512 -2.63 18.57 -3.95
CA LEU A 512 -3.38 19.70 -4.46
C LEU A 512 -3.54 20.74 -3.36
N ARG A 513 -3.40 22.01 -3.73
CA ARG A 513 -3.59 23.10 -2.77
C ARG A 513 -4.98 23.00 -2.15
N SER A 514 -5.05 23.00 -0.82
CA SER A 514 -6.30 22.82 -0.07
C SER A 514 -6.37 23.82 1.08
N GLU A 515 -7.52 24.45 1.28
CA GLU A 515 -7.74 25.48 2.30
C GLU A 515 -9.11 25.34 2.96
N TYR A 516 -9.23 25.74 4.24
CA TYR A 516 -10.51 25.73 4.97
C TYR A 516 -11.49 26.82 4.53
N MET A 517 -10.97 27.90 3.95
CA MET A 517 -11.73 29.07 3.51
C MET A 517 -11.43 29.33 2.04
N LEU A 518 -12.39 29.92 1.33
CA LEU A 518 -12.18 30.34 -0.05
C LEU A 518 -11.35 31.62 -0.08
N THR A 519 -10.06 31.50 -0.42
CA THR A 519 -9.14 32.64 -0.53
C THR A 519 -8.92 33.07 -1.98
N ASP A 520 -8.38 34.28 -2.18
CA ASP A 520 -8.06 34.79 -3.52
C ASP A 520 -7.06 33.89 -4.27
N ASN A 521 -6.17 33.22 -3.54
CA ASN A 521 -5.22 32.30 -4.16
C ASN A 521 -5.89 31.04 -4.73
N ILE A 522 -6.90 30.49 -4.04
CA ILE A 522 -7.70 29.39 -4.58
C ILE A 522 -8.50 29.88 -5.79
N LYS A 523 -9.10 31.07 -5.70
CA LYS A 523 -9.90 31.66 -6.79
C LYS A 523 -9.09 31.99 -8.06
N GLN A 524 -7.77 32.16 -7.96
CA GLN A 524 -6.92 32.33 -9.15
C GLN A 524 -6.90 31.09 -10.05
N GLY A 525 -7.28 29.91 -9.54
CA GLY A 525 -7.48 28.70 -10.31
C GLY A 525 -8.92 28.19 -10.24
N ALA A 526 -9.19 27.12 -10.97
CA ALA A 526 -10.42 26.35 -10.78
C ALA A 526 -10.31 25.53 -9.48
N PHE A 527 -11.44 25.29 -8.81
CA PHE A 527 -11.43 24.63 -7.50
C PHE A 527 -12.66 23.76 -7.25
N VAL A 528 -12.54 22.89 -6.26
CA VAL A 528 -13.56 21.97 -5.78
C VAL A 528 -13.94 22.38 -4.36
N LYS A 529 -15.24 22.60 -4.12
CA LYS A 529 -15.81 22.69 -2.78
C LYS A 529 -16.33 21.30 -2.38
N LYS A 530 -15.86 20.77 -1.25
CA LYS A 530 -16.28 19.45 -0.76
C LYS A 530 -16.49 19.42 0.75
N PRO A 531 -17.51 18.71 1.26
CA PRO A 531 -17.78 18.61 2.69
C PRO A 531 -16.65 17.85 3.39
N ILE A 532 -16.28 18.26 4.61
CA ILE A 532 -15.19 17.63 5.38
C ILE A 532 -15.48 16.15 5.69
N VAL A 533 -16.76 15.85 5.91
CA VAL A 533 -17.31 14.51 6.08
C VAL A 533 -18.26 14.29 4.90
N GLY A 534 -17.91 13.37 4.02
CA GLY A 534 -18.71 13.01 2.85
C GLY A 534 -18.11 11.83 2.09
N ARG A 535 -18.95 11.06 1.40
CA ARG A 535 -18.58 9.87 0.61
C ARG A 535 -19.34 9.88 -0.73
N ALA A 536 -18.93 9.02 -1.66
CA ALA A 536 -19.62 8.77 -2.92
C ALA A 536 -19.90 10.04 -3.75
N GLY A 537 -18.97 11.00 -3.71
CA GLY A 537 -19.10 12.25 -4.47
C GLY A 537 -20.24 13.16 -4.04
N HIS A 538 -20.91 12.93 -2.91
CA HIS A 538 -22.06 13.74 -2.46
C HIS A 538 -21.69 15.18 -2.07
N ASN A 539 -22.54 16.13 -2.47
CA ASN A 539 -22.42 17.57 -2.12
C ASN A 539 -21.08 18.18 -2.58
N VAL A 540 -20.54 17.70 -3.69
CA VAL A 540 -19.32 18.22 -4.32
C VAL A 540 -19.74 19.23 -5.39
N THR A 541 -19.03 20.36 -5.44
CA THR A 541 -19.24 21.38 -6.47
C THR A 541 -17.90 21.79 -7.05
N LEU A 542 -17.80 21.73 -8.38
CA LEU A 542 -16.64 22.15 -9.15
C LEU A 542 -16.90 23.56 -9.68
N TYR A 543 -15.94 24.45 -9.49
CA TYR A 543 -16.00 25.85 -9.90
C TYR A 543 -14.89 26.14 -10.91
N ASP A 544 -15.19 27.04 -11.85
CA ASP A 544 -14.21 27.59 -12.78
C ASP A 544 -13.22 28.55 -12.12
N VAL A 545 -12.33 29.11 -12.94
CA VAL A 545 -11.40 30.15 -12.49
C VAL A 545 -12.22 31.38 -12.06
N ASN A 546 -11.86 31.98 -10.93
CA ASN A 546 -12.58 33.03 -10.20
C ASN A 546 -13.83 32.58 -9.43
N GLY A 547 -14.35 31.38 -9.72
CA GLY A 547 -15.53 30.81 -9.05
C GLY A 547 -16.84 31.44 -9.48
N ASP A 548 -16.90 31.96 -10.71
CA ASP A 548 -18.07 32.65 -11.25
C ASP A 548 -19.08 31.67 -11.86
N ALA A 549 -18.62 30.48 -12.29
CA ALA A 549 -19.47 29.42 -12.83
C ALA A 549 -19.22 28.06 -12.15
N VAL A 550 -20.31 27.30 -12.01
CA VAL A 550 -20.28 25.89 -11.59
C VAL A 550 -20.05 25.03 -12.83
N ILE A 551 -18.97 24.22 -12.80
CA ILE A 551 -18.60 23.28 -13.87
C ILE A 551 -19.42 21.99 -13.76
N ASP A 552 -19.56 21.46 -12.54
CA ASP A 552 -20.30 20.23 -12.22
C ASP A 552 -20.71 20.28 -10.74
N GLU A 553 -21.82 19.63 -10.39
CA GLU A 553 -22.29 19.56 -9.01
C GLU A 553 -23.10 18.30 -8.72
N THR A 554 -23.03 17.84 -7.48
CA THR A 554 -23.82 16.72 -6.98
C THR A 554 -24.63 17.11 -5.74
N THR A 555 -25.83 16.55 -5.63
CA THR A 555 -26.63 16.62 -4.40
C THR A 555 -26.27 15.48 -3.44
N GLY A 556 -26.71 15.55 -2.19
CA GLY A 556 -26.46 14.48 -1.22
C GLY A 556 -26.84 14.82 0.22
N LYS A 557 -26.51 13.93 1.14
CA LYS A 557 -26.93 13.97 2.57
C LYS A 557 -26.06 14.88 3.46
N PHE A 558 -25.01 15.53 2.94
CA PHE A 558 -24.02 16.28 3.71
C PHE A 558 -24.14 17.81 3.57
N ILE A 559 -25.35 18.33 3.36
CA ILE A 559 -25.62 19.75 3.08
C ILE A 559 -25.15 20.67 4.22
N ASP A 560 -25.32 20.26 5.47
CA ASP A 560 -25.02 21.08 6.66
C ASP A 560 -23.60 20.91 7.20
N ARG A 561 -22.68 20.35 6.40
CA ARG A 561 -21.30 20.08 6.82
C ARG A 561 -20.37 21.23 6.42
N ASN A 562 -19.41 21.51 7.30
CA ASN A 562 -18.28 22.37 6.95
C ASN A 562 -17.58 21.82 5.70
N CYS A 563 -17.01 22.72 4.90
CA CYS A 563 -16.38 22.37 3.63
C CYS A 563 -14.92 22.78 3.63
N ILE A 564 -14.14 22.16 2.75
CA ILE A 564 -12.84 22.67 2.32
C ILE A 564 -12.88 23.00 0.84
N TYR A 565 -11.92 23.81 0.42
CA TYR A 565 -11.70 24.20 -0.97
C TYR A 565 -10.37 23.62 -1.43
N GLN A 566 -10.38 22.85 -2.50
CA GLN A 566 -9.20 22.21 -3.06
C GLN A 566 -9.03 22.65 -4.52
N GLU A 567 -7.80 22.87 -4.96
CA GLU A 567 -7.47 23.10 -6.37
C GLU A 567 -8.05 22.00 -7.27
N LEU A 568 -8.67 22.39 -8.39
CA LEU A 568 -9.24 21.46 -9.35
C LEU A 568 -8.13 20.84 -10.20
N PHE A 569 -8.10 19.51 -10.23
CA PHE A 569 -7.23 18.78 -11.13
C PHE A 569 -8.02 18.29 -12.35
N SER A 570 -7.54 18.61 -13.56
CA SER A 570 -8.18 18.16 -14.80
C SER A 570 -7.83 16.70 -15.10
N LEU A 571 -8.83 15.82 -15.05
CA LEU A 571 -8.72 14.43 -15.47
C LEU A 571 -8.64 14.33 -17.00
N THR A 572 -7.87 13.36 -17.50
CA THR A 572 -7.86 13.04 -18.94
C THR A 572 -9.17 12.39 -19.34
N ASN A 573 -9.78 12.87 -20.42
CA ASN A 573 -10.92 12.23 -21.05
C ASN A 573 -10.44 11.05 -21.91
N TYR A 574 -10.97 9.86 -21.64
CA TYR A 574 -10.76 8.65 -22.42
C TYR A 574 -12.10 8.18 -23.01
N ASP A 575 -12.30 8.38 -24.30
CA ASP A 575 -13.53 8.01 -25.02
C ASP A 575 -14.83 8.53 -24.38
N GLY A 576 -14.79 9.74 -23.80
CA GLY A 576 -15.94 10.33 -23.10
C GLY A 576 -16.03 9.98 -21.62
N TYR A 577 -15.05 9.27 -21.06
CA TYR A 577 -15.00 8.86 -19.66
C TYR A 577 -13.82 9.49 -18.91
N TYR A 578 -14.02 9.77 -17.63
CA TYR A 578 -13.05 10.34 -16.70
C TYR A 578 -12.73 9.32 -15.60
N PRO A 579 -11.57 8.65 -15.67
CA PRO A 579 -11.17 7.67 -14.68
C PRO A 579 -10.50 8.31 -13.46
N ILE A 580 -10.82 7.79 -12.28
CA ILE A 580 -10.03 7.95 -11.06
C ILE A 580 -9.36 6.62 -10.70
N ILE A 581 -8.19 6.71 -10.08
CA ILE A 581 -7.41 5.56 -9.62
C ILE A 581 -7.68 5.38 -8.12
N GLY A 582 -8.38 4.31 -7.76
CA GLY A 582 -8.59 3.88 -6.38
C GLY A 582 -7.44 2.99 -5.91
N SER A 583 -6.46 3.54 -5.20
CA SER A 583 -5.28 2.81 -4.75
C SER A 583 -5.41 2.32 -3.32
N TRP A 584 -5.25 1.02 -3.10
CA TRP A 584 -5.46 0.39 -1.81
C TRP A 584 -4.18 0.31 -1.00
N ILE A 585 -4.31 0.73 0.26
CA ILE A 585 -3.33 0.51 1.32
C ILE A 585 -3.82 -0.65 2.17
N ILE A 586 -2.97 -1.67 2.36
CA ILE A 586 -3.19 -2.72 3.34
C ILE A 586 -1.98 -2.77 4.27
N HIS A 587 -2.21 -2.60 5.57
CA HIS A 587 -1.19 -2.58 6.61
C HIS A 587 -0.05 -1.59 6.33
N GLY A 588 -0.43 -0.40 5.88
CA GLY A 588 0.48 0.71 5.60
C GLY A 588 1.16 0.69 4.24
N LEU A 589 0.86 -0.30 3.39
CA LEU A 589 1.51 -0.46 2.10
C LEU A 589 0.53 -0.58 0.96
N PHE A 590 0.95 -0.09 -0.20
CA PHE A 590 0.29 -0.34 -1.46
C PHE A 590 0.07 -1.83 -1.70
N ALA A 591 -1.16 -2.20 -2.05
CA ALA A 591 -1.54 -3.59 -2.31
C ALA A 591 -2.18 -3.79 -3.69
N GLY A 592 -2.32 -2.72 -4.47
CA GLY A 592 -2.97 -2.72 -5.78
C GLY A 592 -3.86 -1.50 -5.98
N PHE A 593 -4.28 -1.25 -7.21
CA PHE A 593 -5.23 -0.18 -7.51
C PHE A 593 -6.36 -0.65 -8.43
N GLY A 594 -7.41 0.16 -8.49
CA GLY A 594 -8.55 0.02 -9.37
C GLY A 594 -8.84 1.26 -10.16
N ILE A 595 -9.68 1.12 -11.19
CA ILE A 595 -10.24 2.26 -11.91
C ILE A 595 -11.73 2.36 -11.59
N ARG A 596 -12.18 3.57 -11.28
CA ARG A 596 -13.59 3.96 -11.33
C ARG A 596 -13.72 5.00 -12.44
N GLU A 597 -14.68 4.88 -13.33
CA GLU A 597 -14.86 5.83 -14.43
C GLU A 597 -16.29 6.36 -14.52
N ASP A 598 -16.44 7.64 -14.87
CA ASP A 598 -17.75 8.23 -15.15
C ASP A 598 -17.71 9.11 -16.41
N LYS A 599 -18.89 9.41 -16.99
CA LYS A 599 -19.04 10.42 -18.04
C LYS A 599 -19.04 11.84 -17.45
N LYS A 600 -19.39 11.97 -16.18
CA LYS A 600 -19.29 13.21 -15.39
C LYS A 600 -17.87 13.40 -14.85
N LEU A 601 -17.55 14.61 -14.40
CA LEU A 601 -16.26 14.89 -13.77
C LEU A 601 -16.21 14.43 -12.31
N ILE A 602 -17.36 14.42 -11.63
CA ILE A 602 -17.50 13.92 -10.26
C ILE A 602 -17.87 12.43 -10.30
N THR A 603 -16.98 11.58 -9.80
CA THR A 603 -17.27 10.16 -9.55
C THR A 603 -18.19 10.02 -8.35
N ASP A 604 -19.28 9.26 -8.50
CA ASP A 604 -20.29 9.02 -7.46
C ASP A 604 -20.41 7.51 -7.12
N GLY A 605 -21.32 7.17 -6.20
CA GLY A 605 -21.53 5.78 -5.76
C GLY A 605 -21.90 4.82 -6.89
N ASP A 606 -22.61 5.31 -7.90
CA ASP A 606 -23.06 4.52 -9.05
C ASP A 606 -22.00 4.41 -10.15
N SER A 607 -20.91 5.19 -10.05
CA SER A 607 -19.82 5.09 -11.01
C SER A 607 -19.20 3.67 -10.94
N PRO A 608 -19.18 2.93 -12.05
CA PRO A 608 -18.71 1.56 -12.12
C PRO A 608 -17.24 1.42 -11.69
N VAL A 609 -16.91 0.24 -11.19
CA VAL A 609 -15.54 -0.26 -11.25
C VAL A 609 -15.20 -0.62 -12.71
N THR A 610 -13.95 -0.49 -13.13
CA THR A 610 -13.49 -1.00 -14.42
C THR A 610 -12.16 -1.72 -14.26
N ALA A 611 -12.05 -2.86 -14.92
CA ALA A 611 -10.88 -3.71 -14.86
C ALA A 611 -9.64 -2.98 -15.41
N CYS A 612 -8.49 -3.14 -14.76
CA CYS A 612 -7.23 -2.58 -15.26
C CYS A 612 -6.14 -3.65 -15.28
N CYS A 613 -5.62 -3.94 -16.47
CA CYS A 613 -4.52 -4.89 -16.65
C CYS A 613 -3.17 -4.18 -16.74
N ILE A 614 -2.13 -4.84 -16.24
CA ILE A 614 -0.76 -4.32 -16.25
C ILE A 614 0.01 -4.92 -17.43
N VAL A 615 0.58 -4.05 -18.25
CA VAL A 615 1.43 -4.42 -19.38
C VAL A 615 2.89 -4.20 -18.99
N TRP A 616 3.64 -5.31 -18.88
CA TRP A 616 5.09 -5.28 -18.67
C TRP A 616 5.78 -5.02 -20.00
N LYS A 617 6.66 -4.01 -20.03
CA LYS A 617 7.44 -3.64 -21.20
C LYS A 617 8.78 -4.38 -21.22
#